data_AF-A0A8X6VC84-F1
#
_entry.id   AF-A0A8X6VC84-F1
#
_cell.length_a   1.000
_cell.length_b   1.000
_cell.length_c   1.000
_cell.angle_alpha   90.00
_cell.angle_beta   90.00
_cell.angle_gamma   90.00
#
_symmetry.space_group_name_H-M   'P 1'
#
loop_
_entity.id
_entity.type
_entity.pdbx_description
1 polymer ?
#
loop_
_entity_poly.entity_id
_entity_poly.type
_entity_poly.pdbx_seq_one_letter_code
_entity_poly.pdbx_strand_id
1 'polypeptide(L)'
;MDEILITARGLELERNVFLGISPSEQEEDERGPMPTSAIKDLLKKWEAVRAMVLEWHPNQADVSRVGDLYNDNAINYFRKILKKREKQSTLDMFFNAP
;
A
#
# COMPACT_ATOMS: atom_id res chain seq x y z
N MET A 1 15.12 15.21 35.59
CA MET A 1 14.32 14.20 34.87
C MET A 1 14.19 14.54 33.38
N ASP A 2 14.30 15.80 32.98
CA ASP A 2 14.12 16.22 31.57
C ASP A 2 15.30 15.87 30.64
N GLU A 3 16.55 15.86 31.12
CA GLU A 3 17.71 15.50 30.28
C GLU A 3 17.67 14.04 29.78
N ILE A 4 17.24 13.11 30.63
CA ILE A 4 17.10 11.69 30.28
C ILE A 4 16.04 11.50 29.17
N LEU A 5 14.98 12.32 29.20
CA LEU A 5 13.88 12.26 28.23
C LEU A 5 14.29 12.79 26.85
N ILE A 6 15.15 13.82 26.81
CA ILE A 6 15.71 14.39 25.57
C ILE A 6 16.67 13.39 24.92
N THR A 7 17.54 12.75 25.70
CA THR A 7 18.47 11.73 25.20
C THR A 7 17.73 10.49 24.67
N ALA A 8 16.68 10.03 25.36
CA ALA A 8 15.87 8.90 24.90
C ALA A 8 15.17 9.17 23.57
N ARG A 9 14.66 10.39 23.35
CA ARG A 9 14.05 10.80 22.07
C ARG A 9 15.06 10.85 20.93
N GLY A 10 16.28 11.35 21.18
CA GLY A 10 17.35 11.37 20.17
C GLY A 10 17.74 9.97 19.69
N LEU A 11 17.92 9.04 20.64
CA LEU A 11 18.26 7.64 20.33
C LEU A 11 17.12 6.90 19.61
N GLU A 12 15.86 7.22 19.93
CA GLU A 12 14.71 6.61 19.26
C GLU A 12 14.54 7.11 17.82
N LEU A 13 14.83 8.39 17.55
CA LEU A 13 14.87 8.95 16.19
C LEU A 13 15.96 8.29 15.34
N GLU A 14 17.18 8.16 15.87
CA GLU A 14 18.28 7.48 15.17
C GLU A 14 17.99 5.99 14.93
N ARG A 15 17.37 5.31 15.92
CA ARG A 15 16.91 3.92 15.76
C ARG A 15 15.87 3.79 14.66
N ASN A 16 14.91 4.71 14.57
CA ASN A 16 13.85 4.66 13.57
C ASN A 16 14.38 4.95 12.15
N VAL A 17 15.35 5.87 12.02
CA VAL A 17 16.08 6.11 10.76
C VAL A 17 16.87 4.87 10.34
N PHE A 18 17.56 4.22 11.27
CA PHE A 18 18.34 2.99 10.99
C PHE A 18 17.46 1.78 10.63
N LEU A 19 16.30 1.64 11.27
CA LEU A 19 15.35 0.54 11.03
C LEU A 19 14.44 0.78 9.81
N GLY A 20 14.57 1.90 9.10
CA GLY A 20 13.68 2.26 8.00
C GLY A 20 12.21 2.42 8.45
N ILE A 21 11.99 2.64 9.75
CA ILE A 21 10.68 2.93 10.31
C ILE A 21 10.40 4.38 9.97
N SER A 22 9.86 4.60 8.77
CA SER A 22 9.13 5.83 8.50
C SER A 22 7.95 5.87 9.48
N PRO A 23 7.68 7.00 10.14
CA PRO A 23 6.35 7.25 10.65
C PRO A 23 5.39 6.90 9.50
N SER A 24 4.54 5.88 9.68
CA SER A 24 3.52 5.61 8.68
C SER A 24 2.48 6.71 8.86
N GLU A 25 2.75 7.80 8.16
CA GLU A 25 1.88 8.92 7.92
C GLU A 25 0.56 8.36 7.38
N GLN A 26 -0.40 8.11 8.28
CA GLN A 26 -1.76 8.55 8.03
C GLN A 26 -1.78 10.08 8.06
N GLU A 27 -0.91 10.71 7.25
CA GLU A 27 -1.18 12.05 6.79
C GLU A 27 -2.45 11.91 5.97
N GLU A 28 -3.49 12.64 6.37
CA GLU A 28 -4.68 12.79 5.55
C GLU A 28 -4.22 13.40 4.23
N ASP A 29 -4.00 12.55 3.23
CA ASP A 29 -3.67 12.98 1.87
C ASP A 29 -4.83 13.89 1.41
N GLU A 30 -4.57 15.19 1.30
CA GLU A 30 -5.54 16.24 0.94
C GLU A 30 -6.25 15.96 -0.40
N ARG A 31 -5.72 15.01 -1.20
CA ARG A 31 -6.29 14.56 -2.47
C ARG A 31 -7.61 13.79 -2.31
N GLY A 32 -8.01 13.44 -1.09
CA GLY A 32 -9.21 12.65 -0.84
C GLY A 32 -9.08 11.21 -1.34
N PRO A 33 -10.15 10.39 -1.23
CA PRO A 33 -10.07 8.98 -1.58
C PRO A 33 -9.90 8.78 -3.10
N MET A 34 -8.86 8.04 -3.50
CA MET A 34 -8.61 7.69 -4.91
C MET A 34 -9.87 7.07 -5.56
N PRO A 35 -10.31 7.52 -6.75
CA PRO A 35 -11.50 6.97 -7.42
C PRO A 35 -11.41 5.46 -7.70
N THR A 36 -12.56 4.76 -7.70
CA THR A 36 -12.60 3.31 -7.94
C THR A 36 -12.09 2.93 -9.32
N SER A 37 -12.36 3.73 -10.35
CA SER A 37 -11.81 3.55 -11.70
C SER A 37 -10.29 3.63 -11.71
N ALA A 38 -9.72 4.65 -11.04
CA ALA A 38 -8.28 4.82 -10.92
C ALA A 38 -7.60 3.64 -10.22
N ILE A 39 -8.23 3.09 -9.16
CA ILE A 39 -7.75 1.87 -8.50
C ILE A 39 -7.75 0.69 -9.48
N LYS A 40 -8.84 0.46 -10.22
CA LYS A 40 -8.91 -0.63 -11.21
C LYS A 40 -7.86 -0.48 -12.31
N ASP A 41 -7.64 0.74 -12.79
CA ASP A 41 -6.63 1.03 -13.80
C ASP A 41 -5.20 0.79 -13.28
N LEU A 42 -4.93 1.18 -12.03
CA LEU A 42 -3.65 0.89 -11.35
C LEU A 42 -3.40 -0.62 -11.28
N LEU A 43 -4.39 -1.39 -10.79
CA LEU A 43 -4.27 -2.85 -10.68
C LEU A 43 -4.01 -3.49 -12.06
N LYS A 44 -4.69 -3.04 -13.11
CA LYS A 44 -4.48 -3.52 -14.48
C LYS A 44 -3.07 -3.22 -14.99
N LYS A 45 -2.58 -1.99 -14.77
CA LYS A 45 -1.22 -1.58 -15.18
C LYS A 45 -0.16 -2.40 -14.45
N TRP A 46 -0.34 -2.65 -13.16
CA TRP A 46 0.58 -3.47 -12.38
C TRP A 46 0.71 -4.89 -12.95
N GLU A 47 -0.41 -5.57 -13.22
CA GLU A 47 -0.36 -6.92 -13.78
C GLU A 47 0.33 -6.94 -15.15
N ALA A 48 0.10 -5.92 -15.99
CA ALA A 48 0.78 -5.79 -17.28
C ALA A 48 2.30 -5.61 -17.14
N VAL A 49 2.75 -4.75 -16.22
CA VAL A 49 4.18 -4.55 -15.94
C VAL A 49 4.81 -5.84 -15.40
N ARG A 50 4.15 -6.50 -14.43
CA ARG A 50 4.64 -7.76 -13.84
C ARG A 50 4.80 -8.85 -14.89
N ALA A 51 3.82 -9.02 -15.77
CA ALA A 51 3.87 -10.00 -16.86
C ALA A 51 5.05 -9.72 -17.80
N MET A 52 5.20 -8.46 -18.25
CA MET A 52 6.27 -8.07 -19.16
C MET A 52 7.66 -8.26 -18.53
N VAL A 53 7.84 -7.87 -17.26
CA VAL A 53 9.13 -8.04 -16.58
C VAL A 53 9.47 -9.52 -16.40
N LEU A 54 8.49 -10.36 -16.03
CA LEU A 54 8.72 -11.80 -15.85
C LEU A 54 9.06 -12.52 -17.17
N GLU A 55 8.47 -12.09 -18.28
CA GLU A 55 8.72 -12.65 -19.61
C GLU A 55 10.15 -12.37 -20.10
N TRP A 56 10.65 -11.15 -19.89
CA TRP A 56 11.89 -10.69 -20.53
C TRP A 56 13.11 -10.68 -19.61
N HIS A 57 12.94 -10.77 -18.28
CA HIS A 57 14.07 -10.72 -17.36
C HIS A 57 14.80 -12.08 -17.28
N PRO A 58 16.13 -12.13 -17.44
CA PRO A 58 16.88 -13.38 -17.44
C PRO A 58 16.87 -14.11 -16.10
N ASN A 59 16.71 -13.37 -15.00
CA ASN A 59 16.57 -13.95 -13.66
C ASN A 59 15.12 -13.80 -13.19
N GLN A 60 14.29 -14.79 -13.54
CA GLN A 60 12.87 -14.80 -13.20
C GLN A 60 12.61 -14.91 -11.70
N ALA A 61 13.46 -15.63 -10.96
CA ALA A 61 13.29 -15.82 -9.52
C ALA A 61 13.41 -14.49 -8.74
N ASP A 62 14.38 -13.65 -9.10
CA ASP A 62 14.55 -12.35 -8.44
C ASP A 62 13.40 -11.39 -8.75
N VAL A 63 12.94 -11.32 -10.00
CA VAL A 63 11.80 -10.45 -10.34
C VAL A 63 10.49 -10.95 -9.76
N SER A 64 10.29 -12.27 -9.65
CA SER A 64 9.16 -12.84 -8.92
C SER A 64 9.18 -12.40 -7.46
N ARG A 65 10.32 -12.54 -6.77
CA ARG A 65 10.47 -12.13 -5.37
C ARG A 65 10.20 -10.64 -5.16
N VAL A 66 10.74 -9.77 -6.03
CA VAL A 66 10.50 -8.32 -5.96
C VAL A 66 9.02 -8.00 -6.26
N GLY A 67 8.42 -8.66 -7.25
CA GLY A 67 7.02 -8.50 -7.59
C GLY A 67 6.07 -8.94 -6.47
N ASP A 68 6.42 -10.02 -5.76
CA ASP A 68 5.64 -10.50 -4.62
C ASP A 68 5.74 -9.54 -3.43
N LEU A 69 6.95 -9.03 -3.14
CA LEU A 69 7.13 -7.99 -2.12
C LEU A 69 6.34 -6.71 -2.44
N TYR A 70 6.33 -6.28 -3.71
CA TYR A 70 5.53 -5.12 -4.14
C TYR A 70 4.02 -5.39 -4.07
N ASN A 71 3.60 -6.62 -4.39
CA ASN A 71 2.22 -7.05 -4.23
C ASN A 71 1.77 -6.92 -2.76
N ASP A 72 2.59 -7.38 -1.83
CA ASP A 72 2.28 -7.38 -0.40
C ASP A 72 2.27 -5.98 0.20
N ASN A 73 3.27 -5.16 -0.14
CA ASN A 73 3.45 -3.84 0.46
C ASN A 73 2.56 -2.76 -0.16
N ALA A 74 2.31 -2.81 -1.48
CA ALA A 74 1.59 -1.75 -2.19
C ALA A 74 0.26 -2.23 -2.76
N ILE A 75 0.25 -3.27 -3.59
CA ILE A 75 -0.94 -3.60 -4.39
C ILE A 75 -2.08 -4.16 -3.52
N ASN A 76 -1.75 -4.93 -2.49
CA ASN A 76 -2.73 -5.49 -1.57
C ASN A 76 -3.52 -4.40 -0.80
N TYR A 77 -2.93 -3.23 -0.56
CA TYR A 77 -3.66 -2.09 -0.01
C TYR A 77 -4.82 -1.67 -0.93
N PHE A 78 -4.55 -1.48 -2.21
CA PHE A 78 -5.55 -1.09 -3.20
C PHE A 78 -6.61 -2.16 -3.43
N ARG A 79 -6.22 -3.45 -3.45
CA ARG A 79 -7.17 -4.57 -3.52
C ARG A 79 -8.12 -4.57 -2.31
N LYS A 80 -7.62 -4.28 -1.11
CA LYS A 80 -8.45 -4.17 0.12
C LYS A 80 -9.43 -3.00 0.02
N ILE A 81 -9.00 -1.84 -0.48
CA ILE A 81 -9.91 -0.70 -0.70
C ILE A 81 -11.03 -1.06 -1.67
N LEU A 82 -10.69 -1.69 -2.80
CA LEU A 82 -11.67 -2.07 -3.81
C LEU A 82 -12.72 -3.02 -3.23
N LYS A 83 -12.27 -4.07 -2.53
CA LYS A 83 -13.16 -5.04 -1.87
C LYS A 83 -14.07 -4.39 -0.83
N LYS A 84 -13.57 -3.41 -0.07
CA LYS A 84 -14.37 -2.66 0.90
C LYS A 84 -15.48 -1.86 0.21
N ARG A 85 -15.18 -1.21 -0.92
CA ARG A 85 -16.15 -0.41 -1.70
C ARG A 85 -17.21 -1.28 -2.36
N GLU A 86 -16.81 -2.45 -2.90
CA GLU A 86 -17.74 -3.42 -3.47
C GLU A 86 -18.73 -3.91 -2.40
N LYS A 87 -18.24 -4.28 -1.21
CA LYS A 87 -19.10 -4.67 -0.09
C LYS A 87 -20.08 -3.57 0.30
N GLN A 88 -19.62 -2.31 0.38
CA GLN A 88 -20.49 -1.18 0.70
C GLN A 88 -21.59 -1.01 -0.35
N SER A 89 -21.21 -0.99 -1.64
CA SER A 89 -22.17 -0.87 -2.74
C SER A 89 -23.20 -2.00 -2.76
N THR A 90 -22.78 -3.23 -2.44
CA THR A 90 -23.69 -4.37 -2.31
C THR A 90 -24.67 -4.18 -1.16
N LEU A 91 -24.20 -3.77 0.02
CA LEU A 91 -25.07 -3.51 1.18
C LEU A 91 -26.07 -2.38 0.88
N ASP A 92 -25.61 -1.30 0.26
CA ASP A 92 -26.46 -0.17 -0.11
C ASP A 92 -27.57 -0.61 -1.07
N MET A 93 -27.27 -1.52 -2.01
CA MET A 93 -28.29 -2.09 -2.89
C MET A 93 -29.30 -2.96 -2.13
N PHE A 94 -28.85 -3.77 -1.17
CA PHE A 94 -29.73 -4.62 -0.37
C PHE A 94 -30.67 -3.82 0.54
N PHE A 95 -30.17 -2.79 1.21
CA PHE A 95 -30.98 -1.98 2.14
C PHE A 95 -31.87 -0.94 1.44
N ASN A 96 -31.52 -0.54 0.21
CA ASN A 96 -32.32 0.39 -0.59
C ASN A 96 -33.14 -0.33 -1.69
N ALA A 97 -33.19 -1.67 -1.68
CA ALA A 97 -34.09 -2.41 -2.55
C ALA A 97 -35.56 -2.17 -2.10
N PRO A 98 -36.50 -2.00 -3.06
CA PRO A 98 -37.90 -1.68 -2.78
C PRO A 98 -38.66 -2.80 -2.06
#